data_AF-A0A9D6UDD2-F1
#
_entry.id   AF-A0A9D6UDD2-F1
#
_cell.length_a   1.000
_cell.length_b   1.000
_cell.length_c   1.000
_cell.angle_alpha   90.00
_cell.angle_beta   90.00
_cell.angle_gamma   90.00
#
_symmetry.space_group_name_H-M   'P 1'
#
loop_
_entity.id
_entity.type
_entity.pdbx_description
1 polymer ?
#
loop_
_entity_poly.entity_id
_entity_poly.type
_entity_poly.pdbx_seq_one_letter_code
_entity_poly.pdbx_strand_id
1 'polypeptide(L)'
;MITRLTRSGQVLARFANPDFSLRPGSLVEAEISLKEARVKLKIPRSAVMIIDGKPNVFVRTPEGFTKREVELGRGDDNSVEVVS
;
A
#
# COMPACT_ATOMS: atom_id res chain seq x y z
N MET A 1 -14.34 20.03 -5.78
CA MET A 1 -14.77 20.00 -7.20
C MET A 1 -13.89 18.98 -7.92
N ILE A 2 -14.45 17.94 -8.53
CA ILE A 2 -13.68 16.93 -9.30
C ILE A 2 -13.71 17.35 -10.76
N THR A 3 -12.55 17.49 -11.39
CA THR A 3 -12.46 17.91 -12.80
C THR A 3 -12.68 16.70 -13.71
N ARG A 4 -13.63 16.79 -14.64
CA ARG A 4 -14.06 15.68 -15.50
C ARG A 4 -12.97 15.14 -16.43
N LEU A 5 -12.01 15.98 -16.82
CA LEU A 5 -10.94 15.64 -17.77
C LEU A 5 -9.90 14.67 -17.18
N THR A 6 -9.57 14.81 -15.89
CA THR A 6 -8.53 14.01 -15.24
C THR A 6 -9.06 13.12 -14.12
N ARG A 7 -10.35 13.26 -13.76
CA ARG A 7 -10.97 12.66 -12.57
C ARG A 7 -10.20 13.01 -11.28
N SER A 8 -9.55 14.17 -11.24
CA SER A 8 -8.79 14.65 -10.08
C SER A 8 -9.61 15.63 -9.23
N GLY A 9 -9.42 15.58 -7.91
CA GLY A 9 -9.92 16.59 -6.97
C GLY A 9 -8.81 17.57 -6.56
N GLN A 10 -9.18 18.82 -6.25
CA GLN A 10 -8.25 19.79 -5.68
C GLN A 10 -8.14 19.61 -4.16
N VAL A 11 -6.91 19.56 -3.65
CA VAL A 11 -6.59 19.48 -2.22
C VAL A 11 -5.74 20.69 -1.85
N LEU A 12 -6.04 21.35 -0.72
CA LEU A 12 -5.21 22.38 -0.12
C LEU A 12 -4.58 21.81 1.16
N ALA A 13 -3.25 21.73 1.19
CA ALA A 13 -2.49 21.27 2.35
C ALA A 13 -1.56 22.39 2.84
N ARG A 14 -1.28 22.40 4.14
CA ARG A 14 -0.40 23.39 4.78
C ARG A 14 0.64 22.65 5.60
N PHE A 15 1.90 22.90 5.29
CA PHE A 15 3.06 22.30 5.96
C PHE A 15 3.86 23.40 6.65
N ALA A 16 4.47 23.08 7.79
CA ALA A 16 5.51 23.93 8.34
C ALA A 16 6.74 23.85 7.44
N ASN A 17 7.30 25.00 7.07
CA ASN A 17 8.51 25.09 6.24
C ASN A 17 9.56 26.00 6.90
N PRO A 18 9.96 25.72 8.16
CA PRO A 18 10.84 26.61 8.93
C PRO A 18 12.25 26.72 8.35
N ASP A 19 12.69 25.72 7.58
CA ASP A 19 14.01 25.64 6.95
C ASP A 19 14.01 26.09 5.48
N PHE A 20 12.85 26.51 4.94
CA PHE A 20 12.66 26.87 3.54
C PHE A 20 13.06 25.76 2.54
N SER A 21 12.96 24.49 2.95
CA SER A 21 13.23 23.33 2.09
C SER A 21 12.21 23.19 0.95
N LEU A 22 10.94 23.52 1.20
CA LEU A 22 9.88 23.51 0.18
C LEU A 22 9.87 24.83 -0.60
N ARG A 23 10.45 24.83 -1.80
CA ARG A 23 10.53 26.03 -2.67
C ARG A 23 9.44 26.03 -3.74
N PRO A 24 8.89 27.20 -4.11
CA PRO A 24 7.99 27.31 -5.26
C PRO A 24 8.60 26.70 -6.53
N GLY A 25 7.80 25.92 -7.27
CA GLY A 25 8.25 25.19 -8.46
C GLY A 25 8.88 23.83 -8.20
N SER A 26 9.07 23.42 -6.94
CA SER A 26 9.52 22.06 -6.62
C SER A 26 8.43 21.03 -6.91
N LEU A 27 8.82 19.89 -7.48
CA LEU A 27 7.95 18.71 -7.53
C LEU A 27 7.95 18.07 -6.14
N VAL A 28 6.76 17.85 -5.60
CA VAL A 28 6.56 17.16 -4.32
C VAL A 28 5.62 16.00 -4.52
N GLU A 29 5.96 14.86 -3.93
CA GLU A 29 5.06 13.72 -3.81
C GLU A 29 4.44 13.74 -2.42
N ALA A 30 3.11 13.62 -2.36
CA ALA A 30 2.37 13.63 -1.10
C ALA A 30 1.47 12.40 -1.04
N GLU A 31 1.60 11.62 0.03
CA GLU A 31 0.74 10.48 0.32
C GLU A 31 -0.32 10.88 1.35
N ILE A 32 -1.59 10.55 1.09
CA ILE A 32 -2.71 10.83 1.98
C ILE A 32 -3.32 9.51 2.44
N SER A 33 -3.01 9.09 3.66
CA SER A 33 -3.62 7.92 4.28
C SER A 33 -5.05 8.23 4.72
N LEU A 34 -6.05 7.71 3.98
CA LEU A 34 -7.47 7.98 4.26
C LEU A 34 -8.00 7.23 5.48
N LYS A 35 -7.51 6.00 5.69
CA LYS A 35 -7.96 5.12 6.77
C LYS A 35 -6.88 4.11 7.09
N GLU A 36 -6.60 3.96 8.37
CA GLU A 36 -5.80 2.86 8.88
C GLU A 36 -6.71 1.82 9.53
N ALA A 37 -6.39 0.56 9.33
CA ALA A 37 -7.07 -0.55 9.98
C ALA A 37 -6.02 -1.49 10.58
N ARG A 38 -6.20 -1.86 11.84
CA ARG A 38 -5.44 -2.97 12.42
C ARG A 38 -5.98 -4.27 11.84
N VAL A 39 -5.06 -5.08 11.33
CA VAL A 39 -5.33 -6.39 10.72
C VAL A 39 -4.57 -7.45 11.50
N LYS A 40 -5.05 -8.70 11.47
CA LYS A 40 -4.45 -9.80 12.25
C LYS A 40 -3.07 -10.20 11.72
N LEU A 41 -2.95 -10.26 10.39
CA LEU A 41 -1.72 -10.64 9.72
C LEU A 41 -1.53 -9.74 8.50
N LYS A 42 -0.45 -8.96 8.50
CA LYS A 42 -0.06 -8.07 7.41
C LYS A 42 1.21 -8.59 6.76
N ILE A 43 1.20 -8.72 5.43
CA ILE A 43 2.38 -9.10 4.65
C ILE A 43 2.65 -8.06 3.55
N PRO A 44 3.90 -7.94 3.06
CA PRO A 44 4.18 -7.15 1.87
C PRO A 44 3.43 -7.70 0.66
N ARG A 45 2.92 -6.84 -0.21
CA ARG A 45 2.29 -7.27 -1.47
C ARG A 45 3.24 -8.08 -2.35
N SER A 46 4.53 -7.76 -2.31
CA SER A 46 5.58 -8.49 -3.04
C SER A 46 5.75 -9.95 -2.60
N ALA A 47 5.23 -10.33 -1.43
CA ALA A 47 5.29 -11.72 -0.94
C ALA A 47 4.18 -12.61 -1.52
N VAL A 48 3.15 -12.02 -2.15
CA VAL A 48 2.04 -12.74 -2.76
C VAL A 48 2.40 -13.10 -4.20
N MET A 49 2.29 -14.39 -4.52
CA MET A 49 2.43 -14.90 -5.88
C MET A 49 1.15 -15.57 -6.35
N ILE A 50 0.78 -15.35 -7.61
CA ILE A 50 -0.35 -16.04 -8.22
C ILE A 50 0.15 -17.35 -8.83
N ILE A 51 -0.35 -18.47 -8.33
CA ILE A 51 -0.05 -19.82 -8.83
C ILE A 51 -1.40 -20.49 -9.08
N ASP A 52 -1.59 -21.03 -10.28
CA ASP A 52 -2.86 -21.66 -10.71
C ASP A 52 -4.09 -20.76 -10.50
N GLY A 53 -3.91 -19.45 -10.72
CA GLY A 53 -4.96 -18.44 -10.54
C GLY A 53 -5.28 -18.08 -9.10
N LYS A 54 -4.51 -18.59 -8.12
CA LYS A 54 -4.76 -18.36 -6.69
C LYS A 54 -3.60 -17.66 -5.98
N PRO A 55 -3.87 -16.78 -5.01
CA PRO A 55 -2.83 -16.16 -4.21
C PRO A 55 -2.16 -17.16 -3.27
N ASN A 56 -0.83 -17.20 -3.34
CA ASN A 56 0.03 -18.08 -2.57
C ASN A 56 1.19 -17.27 -1.96
N VAL A 57 1.66 -17.70 -0.79
CA VAL A 57 2.86 -17.18 -0.12
C VAL A 57 3.81 -18.33 0.18
N PHE A 58 5.10 -18.05 0.31
CA PHE A 58 6.11 -19.05 0.68
C PHE A 58 6.63 -18.74 2.07
N VAL A 59 6.33 -19.63 3.01
CA VAL A 59 6.73 -19.48 4.42
C VAL A 59 8.01 -20.26 4.65
N ARG A 60 9.01 -19.61 5.25
CA ARG A 60 10.27 -20.27 5.61
C ARG A 60 10.06 -21.26 6.74
N THR A 61 10.53 -22.48 6.57
CA THR A 61 10.58 -23.55 7.58
C THR A 61 12.04 -23.96 7.82
N PRO A 62 12.34 -24.78 8.85
CA PRO A 62 13.69 -25.30 9.06
C PRO A 62 14.27 -26.05 7.85
N GLU A 63 13.40 -26.67 7.03
CA GLU A 63 13.74 -27.50 5.88
C GLU A 63 13.75 -26.71 4.55
N GLY A 64 13.29 -25.46 4.53
CA GLY A 64 13.26 -24.63 3.32
C GLY A 64 12.09 -23.66 3.28
N PHE A 65 11.27 -23.75 2.22
CA PHE A 65 10.07 -22.93 2.05
C PHE A 65 8.87 -23.79 1.69
N THR A 66 7.74 -23.51 2.34
CA THR A 66 6.48 -24.19 2.06
C THR A 66 5.50 -23.23 1.40
N LYS A 67 4.96 -23.63 0.24
CA LYS A 67 3.87 -22.93 -0.44
C LYS A 67 2.60 -23.01 0.41
N ARG A 68 1.97 -21.88 0.67
CA ARG A 68 0.67 -21.78 1.32
C ARG A 68 -0.26 -20.92 0.46
N GLU A 69 -1.36 -21.51 0.03
CA GLU A 69 -2.49 -20.76 -0.50
C GLU A 69 -3.06 -19.90 0.63
N VAL A 70 -3.44 -18.67 0.33
CA VAL A 70 -3.98 -17.71 1.30
C VAL A 70 -5.19 -17.00 0.73
N GLU A 71 -6.05 -16.50 1.60
CA GLU A 71 -7.09 -15.53 1.23
C GLU A 71 -6.64 -14.12 1.61
N LEU A 72 -6.77 -13.19 0.66
CA LEU A 72 -6.36 -11.80 0.82
C LEU A 72 -7.55 -10.94 1.26
N GLY A 73 -7.29 -10.09 2.26
CA GLY A 73 -8.25 -9.11 2.78
C GLY A 73 -7.98 -7.71 2.26
N ARG A 74 -8.03 -6.74 3.18
CA ARG A 74 -7.75 -5.34 2.88
C ARG A 74 -6.28 -5.15 2.50
N GLY A 75 -5.99 -4.20 1.63
CA GLY A 75 -4.61 -3.87 1.29
C GLY A 75 -4.47 -2.42 0.86
N ASP A 76 -3.25 -1.93 1.02
CA ASP A 76 -2.76 -0.66 0.51
C ASP A 76 -1.63 -0.95 -0.49
N ASP A 77 -1.03 0.09 -1.06
CA ASP A 77 -0.03 -0.04 -2.13
C ASP A 77 1.17 -0.91 -1.74
N ASN A 78 1.49 -1.02 -0.45
CA ASN A 78 2.66 -1.72 0.05
C ASN A 78 2.34 -3.09 0.66
N SER A 79 1.18 -3.21 1.30
CA SER A 79 0.83 -4.33 2.17
C SER A 79 -0.56 -4.90 1.90
N VAL A 80 -0.74 -6.17 2.24
CA VAL A 80 -2.04 -6.85 2.18
C VAL A 80 -2.27 -7.68 3.43
N GLU A 81 -3.51 -7.70 3.89
CA GLU A 81 -4.00 -8.56 4.95
C GLU A 81 -4.17 -9.99 4.46
N VAL A 82 -3.79 -10.96 5.29
CA VAL A 82 -4.14 -12.37 5.09
C VAL A 82 -5.25 -12.73 6.07
N VAL A 83 -6.38 -13.21 5.54
CA VAL A 83 -7.57 -13.55 6.35
C VAL A 83 -7.73 -15.05 6.60
N SER A 84 -7.16 -15.89 5.73
CA SER A 84 -7.16 -17.37 5.81
C SER A 84 -5.88 -17.92 5.21
#